data_AF-A0A2G6UMT9-F1
#
_entry.id   AF-A0A2G6UMT9-F1
#
_cell.length_a   1.000
_cell.length_b   1.000
_cell.length_c   1.000
_cell.angle_alpha   90.00
_cell.angle_beta   90.00
_cell.angle_gamma   90.00
#
_symmetry.space_group_name_H-M   'P 1'
#
loop_
_entity.id
_entity.type
_entity.pdbx_description
1 polymer ?
#
loop_
_entity_poly.entity_id
_entity_poly.type
_entity_poly.pdbx_seq_one_letter_code
_entity_poly.pdbx_strand_id
1 'polypeptide(L)'
;MKQLFLTAAFAVLTLASCSNENTAVNTVESMKTPQMENFDKAFKSLGDPQNRPTEEERKRNTSELSDRRKALLIPASKELILSTGITETELTRKTGGDMSQIIVWATQIYMQKSDEIRKNLKSEK
;
A
#
# COMPACT_ATOMS: atom_id res chain seq x y z
N MET A 1 7.63 -8.48 60.96
CA MET A 1 7.14 -8.88 59.62
C MET A 1 6.67 -7.64 58.86
N LYS A 2 7.58 -6.95 58.14
CA LYS A 2 7.29 -5.71 57.39
C LYS A 2 8.22 -5.57 56.19
N GLN A 3 8.22 -6.50 55.24
CA GLN A 3 9.05 -6.33 54.02
C GLN A 3 8.44 -6.93 52.74
N LEU A 4 7.18 -7.40 52.74
CA LEU A 4 6.61 -8.15 51.60
C LEU A 4 5.55 -7.41 50.78
N PHE A 5 5.25 -6.15 51.07
CA PHE A 5 4.13 -5.45 50.42
C PHE A 5 4.51 -4.52 49.26
N LEU A 6 5.78 -4.35 48.92
CA LEU A 6 6.20 -3.34 47.93
C LEU A 6 6.57 -3.87 46.55
N THR A 7 6.73 -5.18 46.36
CA THR A 7 7.26 -5.74 45.10
C THR A 7 6.20 -6.19 44.10
N ALA A 8 4.92 -6.22 44.47
CA ALA A 8 3.83 -6.69 43.58
C ALA A 8 3.24 -5.60 42.68
N ALA A 9 3.53 -4.32 42.93
CA ALA A 9 2.91 -3.20 42.21
C ALA A 9 3.59 -2.87 40.86
N PHE A 10 4.80 -3.37 40.59
CA PHE A 10 5.54 -3.06 39.36
C PHE A 10 5.33 -4.04 38.20
N ALA A 11 4.67 -5.19 38.43
CA ALA A 11 4.50 -6.22 37.40
C ALA A 11 3.32 -5.97 36.45
N VAL A 12 2.46 -4.98 36.70
CA VAL A 12 1.23 -4.74 35.91
C VAL A 12 1.43 -3.69 34.81
N LEU A 13 2.49 -2.87 34.87
CA LEU A 13 2.70 -1.78 33.91
C LEU A 13 3.38 -2.19 32.59
N THR A 14 3.83 -3.43 32.44
CA THR A 14 4.57 -3.87 31.24
C THR A 14 3.70 -4.52 30.15
N LEU A 15 2.40 -4.71 30.38
CA LEU A 15 1.50 -5.37 29.41
C LEU A 15 0.69 -4.43 28.53
N ALA A 16 0.75 -3.11 28.76
CA ALA A 16 0.01 -2.12 27.97
C ALA A 16 0.73 -1.66 26.68
N SER A 17 1.95 -2.13 26.41
CA SER A 17 2.80 -1.57 25.35
C SER A 17 2.55 -2.10 23.92
N CYS A 18 1.70 -3.12 23.72
CA CYS A 18 1.48 -3.70 22.38
C CYS A 18 0.16 -3.26 21.70
N SER A 19 -0.69 -2.48 22.36
CA SER A 19 -2.00 -2.10 21.79
C SER A 19 -1.94 -0.89 20.84
N ASN A 20 -0.84 -0.13 20.83
CA ASN A 20 -0.73 1.11 20.06
C ASN A 20 -0.42 0.90 18.57
N GLU A 21 0.15 -0.25 18.19
CA GLU A 21 0.49 -0.52 16.78
C GLU A 21 -0.76 -0.73 15.92
N ASN A 22 -1.78 -1.40 16.47
CA ASN A 22 -3.00 -1.72 15.72
C ASN A 22 -3.88 -0.48 15.46
N THR A 23 -3.93 0.48 16.39
CA THR A 23 -4.69 1.72 16.22
C THR A 23 -4.07 2.61 15.14
N ALA A 24 -2.74 2.75 15.12
CA ALA A 24 -2.05 3.58 14.13
C ALA A 24 -2.21 3.06 12.69
N VAL A 25 -2.22 1.73 12.49
CA VAL A 25 -2.44 1.11 11.18
C VAL A 25 -3.87 1.34 10.69
N ASN A 26 -4.88 1.14 11.55
CA ASN A 26 -6.28 1.36 11.19
C ASN A 26 -6.58 2.82 10.82
N THR A 27 -5.94 3.79 11.49
CA THR A 27 -6.12 5.21 11.15
C THR A 27 -5.51 5.55 9.79
N VAL A 28 -4.31 5.04 9.46
CA VAL A 28 -3.70 5.25 8.13
C VAL A 28 -4.56 4.64 7.03
N GLU A 29 -5.11 3.45 7.23
CA GLU A 29 -5.96 2.79 6.24
C GLU A 29 -7.26 3.57 5.99
N SER A 30 -7.88 4.15 7.04
CA SER A 30 -9.09 4.97 6.90
C SER A 30 -8.90 6.30 6.16
N MET A 31 -7.66 6.78 6.02
CA MET A 31 -7.35 8.04 5.33
C MET A 31 -7.00 7.86 3.85
N LYS A 32 -6.98 6.61 3.35
CA LYS A 32 -6.74 6.34 1.94
C LYS A 32 -7.90 6.86 1.09
N THR A 33 -7.58 7.35 -0.10
CA THR A 33 -8.61 7.69 -1.08
C THR A 33 -9.18 6.43 -1.73
N PRO A 34 -10.41 6.46 -2.28
CA PRO A 34 -10.97 5.33 -3.01
C PRO A 34 -10.05 4.80 -4.13
N GLN A 35 -9.30 5.68 -4.79
CA GLN A 35 -8.35 5.31 -5.84
C GLN A 35 -7.13 4.56 -5.29
N MET A 36 -6.65 4.93 -4.09
CA MET A 36 -5.60 4.17 -3.41
C MET A 36 -6.07 2.77 -3.01
N GLU A 37 -7.33 2.66 -2.54
CA GLU A 37 -7.91 1.35 -2.24
C GLU A 37 -8.10 0.49 -3.50
N ASN A 38 -8.57 1.08 -4.60
CA ASN A 38 -8.71 0.37 -5.87
C ASN A 38 -7.35 -0.13 -6.38
N PHE A 39 -6.31 0.70 -6.24
CA PHE A 39 -4.94 0.32 -6.54
C PHE A 39 -4.47 -0.86 -5.66
N ASP A 40 -4.70 -0.81 -4.34
CA ASP A 40 -4.39 -1.92 -3.42
C ASP A 40 -5.13 -3.21 -3.80
N LYS A 41 -6.43 -3.10 -4.14
CA LYS A 41 -7.26 -4.24 -4.57
C LYS A 41 -6.74 -4.85 -5.87
N ALA A 42 -6.32 -4.03 -6.82
CA ALA A 42 -5.72 -4.50 -8.07
C ALA A 42 -4.45 -5.32 -7.81
N PHE A 43 -3.56 -4.86 -6.92
CA PHE A 43 -2.36 -5.61 -6.54
C PHE A 43 -2.70 -6.91 -5.81
N LYS A 44 -3.67 -6.89 -4.89
CA LYS A 44 -4.14 -8.10 -4.19
C LYS A 44 -4.71 -9.13 -5.17
N SER A 45 -5.43 -8.69 -6.20
CA SER A 45 -6.02 -9.57 -7.21
C SER A 45 -4.98 -10.38 -7.99
N LEU A 46 -3.71 -9.95 -8.05
CA LEU A 46 -2.64 -10.73 -8.67
C LEU A 46 -2.33 -12.05 -7.95
N GLY A 47 -2.77 -12.18 -6.70
CA GLY A 47 -2.68 -13.40 -5.90
C GLY A 47 -3.82 -14.40 -6.16
N ASP A 48 -4.91 -13.94 -6.78
CA ASP A 48 -6.09 -14.77 -7.07
C ASP A 48 -5.71 -15.93 -7.99
N PRO A 49 -6.29 -17.13 -7.80
CA PRO A 49 -5.94 -18.31 -8.60
C PRO A 49 -5.93 -18.08 -10.12
N GLN A 50 -6.88 -17.28 -10.63
CA GLN A 50 -7.02 -16.92 -12.05
C GLN A 50 -5.97 -15.93 -12.58
N ASN A 51 -5.34 -15.15 -11.68
CA ASN A 51 -4.37 -14.10 -12.00
C ASN A 51 -2.93 -14.50 -11.67
N ARG A 52 -2.75 -15.71 -11.10
CA ARG A 52 -1.43 -16.29 -10.87
C ARG A 52 -0.67 -16.48 -12.20
N PRO A 53 0.66 -16.48 -12.15
CA PRO A 53 1.49 -16.81 -13.31
C PRO A 53 1.10 -18.15 -13.92
N THR A 54 0.88 -18.19 -15.23
CA THR A 54 0.77 -19.46 -15.97
C THR A 54 2.12 -20.20 -15.99
N GLU A 55 2.14 -21.47 -16.40
CA GLU A 55 3.41 -22.20 -16.54
C GLU A 55 4.38 -21.52 -17.50
N GLU A 56 3.86 -20.97 -18.60
CA GLU A 56 4.63 -20.25 -19.62
C GLU A 56 5.16 -18.94 -19.05
N GLU A 57 4.41 -18.26 -18.19
CA GLU A 57 4.88 -17.06 -17.48
C GLU A 57 5.95 -17.39 -16.44
N ARG A 58 5.83 -18.53 -15.73
CA ARG A 58 6.83 -18.99 -14.75
C ARG A 58 8.15 -19.38 -15.39
N LYS A 59 8.13 -19.97 -16.58
CA LYS A 59 9.32 -20.43 -17.30
C LYS A 59 10.18 -19.30 -17.88
N ARG A 60 9.68 -18.05 -17.90
CA ARG A 60 10.41 -16.89 -18.46
C ARG A 60 11.62 -16.43 -17.63
N ASN A 61 11.86 -17.01 -16.44
CA ASN A 61 13.01 -16.68 -15.56
C ASN A 61 13.22 -15.16 -15.35
N THR A 62 12.15 -14.39 -15.32
CA THR A 62 12.18 -12.95 -15.05
C THR A 62 11.38 -12.65 -13.79
N SER A 63 11.86 -11.68 -13.00
CA SER A 63 11.15 -11.13 -11.85
C SER A 63 10.02 -10.17 -12.26
N GLU A 64 9.94 -9.84 -13.55
CA GLU A 64 8.94 -8.92 -14.08
C GLU A 64 7.57 -9.58 -14.23
N LEU A 65 6.51 -8.80 -14.00
CA LEU A 65 5.15 -9.24 -14.30
C LEU A 65 4.99 -9.46 -15.80
N SER A 66 4.24 -10.49 -16.20
CA SER A 66 3.84 -10.65 -17.60
C SER A 66 2.90 -9.53 -18.05
N ASP A 67 2.83 -9.26 -19.35
CA ASP A 67 1.96 -8.21 -19.90
C ASP A 67 0.49 -8.40 -19.51
N ARG A 68 0.01 -9.66 -19.43
CA ARG A 68 -1.34 -9.98 -18.95
C ARG A 68 -1.54 -9.50 -17.51
N ARG A 69 -0.58 -9.75 -16.63
CA ARG A 69 -0.65 -9.37 -15.21
C ARG A 69 -0.48 -7.86 -15.03
N LYS A 70 0.37 -7.22 -15.84
CA LYS A 70 0.46 -5.75 -15.89
C LYS A 70 -0.87 -5.13 -16.31
N ALA A 71 -1.53 -5.68 -17.33
CA ALA A 71 -2.82 -5.18 -17.83
C ALA A 71 -3.91 -5.14 -16.74
N LEU A 72 -3.89 -6.07 -15.78
CA LEU A 72 -4.81 -6.06 -14.63
C LEU A 72 -4.60 -4.84 -13.72
N LEU A 73 -3.38 -4.29 -13.66
CA LEU A 73 -3.03 -3.15 -12.84
C LEU A 73 -3.27 -1.81 -13.54
N ILE A 74 -3.33 -1.79 -14.88
CA ILE A 74 -3.40 -0.53 -15.65
C ILE A 74 -4.62 0.33 -15.31
N PRO A 75 -5.85 -0.20 -15.23
CA PRO A 75 -7.02 0.62 -14.94
C PRO A 75 -6.89 1.37 -13.61
N ALA A 76 -6.54 0.65 -12.53
CA ALA A 76 -6.38 1.24 -11.21
C ALA A 76 -5.15 2.18 -11.13
N SER A 77 -4.07 1.87 -11.87
CA SER A 77 -2.89 2.73 -11.96
C SER A 77 -3.22 4.07 -12.60
N LYS A 78 -3.94 4.05 -13.73
CA LYS A 78 -4.40 5.27 -14.40
C LYS A 78 -5.34 6.08 -13.51
N GLU A 79 -6.32 5.43 -12.90
CA GLU A 79 -7.28 6.10 -12.00
C GLU A 79 -6.56 6.84 -10.86
N LEU A 80 -5.56 6.21 -10.24
CA LEU A 80 -4.78 6.84 -9.18
C LEU A 80 -3.98 8.04 -9.68
N ILE A 81 -3.32 7.93 -10.85
CA ILE A 81 -2.57 9.04 -11.46
C ILE A 81 -3.51 10.21 -11.78
N LEU A 82 -4.64 9.94 -12.42
CA LEU A 82 -5.59 10.99 -12.81
C LEU A 82 -6.23 11.67 -11.59
N SER A 83 -6.39 10.96 -10.47
CA SER A 83 -6.90 11.52 -9.22
C SER A 83 -6.02 12.61 -8.61
N THR A 84 -4.76 12.74 -9.04
CA THR A 84 -3.88 13.84 -8.60
C THR A 84 -4.04 15.11 -9.45
N GLY A 85 -4.99 15.13 -10.39
CA GLY A 85 -5.20 16.24 -11.33
C GLY A 85 -4.34 16.16 -12.60
N ILE A 86 -3.62 15.06 -12.80
CA ILE A 86 -2.89 14.80 -14.06
C ILE A 86 -3.92 14.48 -15.15
N THR A 87 -3.69 14.98 -16.37
CA THR A 87 -4.55 14.68 -17.53
C THR A 87 -4.12 13.40 -18.24
N GLU A 88 -5.04 12.75 -18.97
CA GLU A 88 -4.70 11.56 -19.77
C GLU A 88 -3.64 11.86 -20.85
N THR A 89 -3.62 13.10 -21.37
CA THR A 89 -2.61 13.55 -22.33
C THR A 89 -1.23 13.60 -21.69
N GLU A 90 -1.12 14.17 -20.49
CA GLU A 90 0.14 14.22 -19.75
C GLU A 90 0.58 12.83 -19.28
N LEU A 91 -0.37 11.99 -18.87
CA LEU A 91 -0.11 10.59 -18.54
C LEU A 91 0.56 9.89 -19.71
N THR A 92 -0.07 9.93 -20.88
CA THR A 92 0.41 9.29 -22.11
C THR A 92 1.75 9.87 -22.55
N ARG A 93 1.92 11.19 -22.47
CA ARG A 93 3.18 11.87 -22.81
C ARG A 93 4.35 11.40 -21.95
N LYS A 94 4.14 11.22 -20.65
CA LYS A 94 5.20 10.88 -19.70
C LYS A 94 5.55 9.40 -19.71
N THR A 95 4.57 8.52 -19.93
CA THR A 95 4.77 7.07 -19.91
C THR A 95 4.96 6.46 -21.30
N GLY A 96 4.71 7.22 -22.37
CA GLY A 96 4.67 6.69 -23.73
C GLY A 96 3.60 5.61 -23.94
N GLY A 97 2.65 5.47 -23.00
CA GLY A 97 1.71 4.34 -22.98
C GLY A 97 2.29 3.02 -22.47
N ASP A 98 3.54 2.99 -22.00
CA ASP A 98 4.15 1.78 -21.46
C ASP A 98 3.48 1.36 -20.15
N MET A 99 3.03 0.10 -20.11
CA MET A 99 2.33 -0.46 -18.96
C MET A 99 3.18 -0.42 -17.69
N SER A 100 4.47 -0.73 -17.80
CA SER A 100 5.39 -0.78 -16.66
C SER A 100 5.61 0.62 -16.10
N GLN A 101 5.81 1.62 -16.96
CA GLN A 101 5.98 3.01 -16.57
C GLN A 101 4.72 3.58 -15.91
N ILE A 102 3.52 3.24 -16.42
CA ILE A 102 2.25 3.62 -15.80
C ILE A 102 2.15 3.04 -14.38
N ILE A 103 2.45 1.75 -14.21
CA ILE A 103 2.39 1.08 -12.90
C ILE A 103 3.40 1.70 -11.94
N VAL A 104 4.66 1.88 -12.37
CA VAL A 104 5.73 2.47 -11.55
C VAL A 104 5.35 3.88 -11.10
N TRP A 105 4.81 4.71 -11.98
CA TRP A 105 4.40 6.06 -11.61
C TRP A 105 3.23 6.06 -10.62
N ALA A 106 2.23 5.21 -10.83
CA ALA A 106 1.14 5.04 -9.88
C ALA A 106 1.64 4.57 -8.50
N THR A 107 2.61 3.65 -8.45
CA THR A 107 3.26 3.24 -7.20
C THR A 107 3.97 4.41 -6.52
N GLN A 108 4.68 5.27 -7.25
CA GLN A 108 5.33 6.46 -6.68
C GLN A 108 4.31 7.41 -6.05
N ILE A 109 3.19 7.67 -6.74
CA ILE A 109 2.09 8.50 -6.21
C ILE A 109 1.50 7.87 -4.95
N TYR A 110 1.27 6.56 -4.96
CA TYR A 110 0.76 5.84 -3.80
C TYR A 110 1.68 6.00 -2.58
N MET A 111 2.99 5.84 -2.78
CA MET A 111 3.99 5.98 -1.72
C MET A 111 4.01 7.41 -1.17
N GLN A 112 4.00 8.41 -2.04
CA GLN A 112 3.95 9.83 -1.66
C GLN A 112 2.72 10.14 -0.81
N LYS A 113 1.52 9.76 -1.28
CA LYS A 113 0.26 9.95 -0.53
C LYS A 113 0.27 9.21 0.82
N SER A 114 0.78 7.97 0.84
CA SER A 114 0.89 7.19 2.08
C SER A 114 1.82 7.86 3.09
N ASP A 115 2.93 8.44 2.64
CA ASP A 115 3.86 9.16 3.50
C ASP A 115 3.30 10.51 3.98
N GLU A 116 2.52 11.20 3.16
CA GLU A 116 1.77 12.40 3.56
C GLU A 116 0.76 12.09 4.67
N ILE A 117 -0.04 11.02 4.51
CA ILE A 117 -0.97 10.55 5.54
C ILE A 117 -0.23 10.28 6.86
N ARG A 118 0.90 9.57 6.80
CA ARG A 118 1.72 9.27 7.99
C ARG A 118 2.31 10.53 8.63
N LYS A 119 2.69 11.54 7.86
CA LYS A 119 3.21 12.81 8.38
C LYS A 119 2.11 13.60 9.08
N ASN A 120 0.93 13.69 8.48
CA ASN A 120 -0.21 14.41 9.06
C ASN A 120 -0.63 13.82 10.42
N LEU A 121 -0.62 12.49 10.55
CA LEU A 121 -0.88 11.80 11.81
C LEU A 121 0.17 12.03 12.90
N LYS A 122 1.42 12.33 12.51
CA LYS A 122 2.49 12.67 13.46
C LYS A 122 2.43 14.13 13.90
N SER A 123 1.92 15.03 13.05
CA SER A 123 1.76 16.45 13.39
C SER A 123 0.49 16.76 14.20
N GLU A 124 -0.50 15.87 14.18
CA GLU A 124 -1.71 15.97 15.02
C GLU A 124 -1.53 15.38 16.43
N LYS A 125 -0.36 14.82 16.75
CA LYS A 125 0.02 14.34 18.10
C LYS A 125 0.86 15.38 18.83
#